data_AF-A0A954MB68-F1
#
_entry.id   AF-A0A954MB68-F1
#
_cell.length_a   1.000
_cell.length_b   1.000
_cell.length_c   1.000
_cell.angle_alpha   90.00
_cell.angle_beta   90.00
_cell.angle_gamma   90.00
#
_symmetry.space_group_name_H-M   'P 1'
#
loop_
_entity.id
_entity.type
_entity.pdbx_description
1 polymer ?
#
loop_
_entity_poly.entity_id
_entity_poly.type
_entity_poly.pdbx_seq_one_letter_code
_entity_poly.pdbx_strand_id
1 'polypeptide(L)' 'MSLNKKQKKQIDALKNKLQRAQQLLSAARNQPDDPAEVPKLEKEVAMIQAEIDKIKNA' A
#
# COMPACT_ATOMS: atom_id res chain seq x y z
N MET A 1 22.84 -4.04 0.66
CA MET A 1 22.64 -2.58 0.65
C MET A 1 21.91 -2.18 1.92
N SER A 2 22.53 -1.37 2.76
CA SER A 2 21.97 -0.91 4.03
C SER A 2 20.99 0.24 3.80
N LEU A 3 19.70 -0.06 3.88
CA LEU A 3 18.62 0.93 3.85
C LEU A 3 18.88 2.07 4.84
N ASN A 4 18.88 3.30 4.31
CA ASN A 4 19.14 4.51 5.07
C ASN A 4 18.02 4.79 6.07
N LYS A 5 18.28 5.53 7.16
CA LYS A 5 17.30 5.77 8.24
C LYS A 5 16.04 6.50 7.72
N LYS A 6 16.20 7.35 6.70
CA LYS A 6 15.11 8.00 5.97
C LYS A 6 14.27 7.00 5.16
N GLN A 7 14.93 6.13 4.40
CA GLN A 7 14.27 5.09 3.60
C GLN A 7 13.47 4.12 4.47
N LYS A 8 14.02 3.71 5.63
CA LYS A 8 13.28 2.87 6.61
C LYS A 8 12.00 3.55 7.09
N LYS A 9 12.07 4.81 7.53
CA LYS A 9 10.88 5.59 7.93
C LYS A 9 9.86 5.73 6.80
N GLN A 10 10.34 5.91 5.56
CA GLN A 10 9.48 6.02 4.39
C GLN A 10 8.78 4.70 4.07
N ILE A 11 9.49 3.58 4.15
CA ILE A 11 8.92 2.24 4.04
C ILE A 11 7.89 1.99 5.15
N ASP A 12 8.17 2.37 6.40
CA ASP A 12 7.23 2.20 7.51
C ASP A 12 5.95 3.03 7.30
N ALA A 13 6.08 4.27 6.82
CA ALA A 13 4.93 5.10 6.46
C ALA A 13 4.10 4.49 5.31
N LEU A 14 4.78 3.96 4.27
CA LEU A 14 4.13 3.30 3.14
C LEU A 14 3.47 1.98 3.55
N LYS A 15 4.10 1.19 4.43
CA LYS A 15 3.51 -0.02 5.02
C LYS A 15 2.24 0.29 5.80
N ASN A 16 2.25 1.35 6.62
CA ASN A 16 1.04 1.78 7.34
C ASN A 16 -0.07 2.20 6.38
N LYS A 17 0.25 2.89 5.28
CA LYS A 17 -0.73 3.21 4.23
C LYS A 17 -1.26 1.96 3.54
N LEU A 18 -0.38 1.00 3.21
CA LEU A 18 -0.75 -0.27 2.58
C LEU A 18 -1.70 -1.08 3.48
N GLN A 19 -1.43 -1.14 4.78
CA GLN A 19 -2.28 -1.85 5.73
C GLN A 19 -3.67 -1.22 5.82
N ARG A 20 -3.77 0.12 5.83
CA ARG A 20 -5.06 0.82 5.78
C ARG A 20 -5.80 0.56 4.46
N ALA A 21 -5.09 0.63 3.33
CA ALA A 21 -5.68 0.35 2.02
C ALA A 21 -6.19 -1.09 1.92
N GLN A 22 -5.46 -2.08 2.45
CA GLN A 22 -5.92 -3.48 2.53
C GLN A 22 -7.14 -3.66 3.44
N GLN A 23 -7.21 -2.94 4.57
CA GLN A 23 -8.38 -2.96 5.44
C GLN A 23 -9.61 -2.39 4.73
N LEU A 24 -9.46 -1.26 4.04
CA LEU A 24 -10.51 -0.67 3.20
C LEU A 24 -10.94 -1.62 2.09
N LEU A 25 -9.98 -2.30 1.45
CA LEU A 25 -10.25 -3.25 0.37
C LEU A 25 -11.00 -4.48 0.89
N SER A 26 -10.66 -4.95 2.09
CA SER A 26 -11.37 -6.04 2.76
C SER A 26 -12.78 -5.63 3.17
N ALA A 27 -12.96 -4.39 3.65
CA ALA A 27 -14.26 -3.83 3.98
C ALA A 27 -15.13 -3.67 2.71
N ALA A 28 -14.58 -3.10 1.65
CA ALA A 28 -15.24 -2.93 0.35
C ALA A 28 -15.56 -4.26 -0.33
N ARG A 29 -14.77 -5.32 -0.11
CA ARG A 29 -15.09 -6.68 -0.56
C ARG A 29 -16.21 -7.33 0.26
N ASN A 30 -16.28 -7.04 1.55
CA ASN A 30 -17.29 -7.62 2.45
C ASN A 30 -18.65 -6.94 2.32
N GLN A 31 -18.68 -5.63 2.13
CA GLN A 31 -19.87 -4.84 1.84
C GLN A 31 -19.58 -3.93 0.63
N PRO A 32 -19.74 -4.45 -0.59
CA PRO A 32 -19.52 -3.66 -1.79
C PRO A 32 -20.70 -2.72 -2.01
N ASP A 33 -20.63 -1.53 -1.41
CA ASP A 33 -21.51 -0.42 -1.78
C ASP A 33 -21.21 0.06 -3.20
N ASP A 34 -19.92 0.06 -3.61
CA ASP A 34 -19.49 0.42 -4.95
C ASP A 34 -18.43 -0.57 -5.49
N PRO A 35 -18.76 -1.45 -6.45
CA PRO A 35 -17.84 -2.45 -6.98
C PRO A 35 -16.63 -1.84 -7.72
N ALA A 36 -16.67 -0.54 -8.02
CA ALA A 36 -15.54 0.19 -8.61
C ALA A 36 -14.47 0.62 -7.58
N GLU A 37 -14.75 0.58 -6.27
CA GLU A 37 -13.76 0.90 -5.23
C GLU A 37 -12.72 -0.20 -5.06
N VAL A 38 -13.12 -1.47 -5.13
CA VAL A 38 -12.21 -2.62 -5.01
C VAL A 38 -11.02 -2.54 -5.99
N PRO A 39 -11.23 -2.36 -7.32
CA PRO A 39 -10.12 -2.26 -8.27
C PRO A 39 -9.31 -0.95 -8.12
N LYS A 40 -9.89 0.13 -7.56
CA LYS A 40 -9.15 1.36 -7.25
C LYS A 40 -8.18 1.11 -6.08
N LEU A 41 -8.67 0.50 -5.01
CA LEU A 41 -7.87 0.15 -3.83
C LEU A 41 -6.79 -0.89 -4.18
N GLU A 42 -7.09 -1.87 -5.03
CA GLU A 42 -6.10 -2.82 -5.53
C GLU A 42 -4.97 -2.13 -6.30
N LYS A 43 -5.30 -1.17 -7.17
CA LYS A 43 -4.28 -0.36 -7.87
C LYS A 43 -3.45 0.47 -6.90
N GLU A 44 -4.07 1.06 -5.90
CA GLU A 44 -3.36 1.86 -4.89
C GLU A 44 -2.40 1.01 -4.06
N VAL A 45 -2.82 -0.18 -3.63
CA VAL A 45 -1.96 -1.16 -2.96
C VAL A 45 -0.78 -1.56 -3.85
N ALA A 46 -1.03 -1.84 -5.13
CA ALA A 46 0.02 -2.20 -6.09
C ALA A 46 1.04 -1.07 -6.31
N MET A 47 0.57 0.18 -6.40
CA MET A 47 1.46 1.34 -6.50
C MET A 47 2.32 1.51 -5.24
N ILE A 48 1.73 1.42 -4.04
CA ILE A 48 2.45 1.54 -2.77
C ILE A 48 3.49 0.43 -2.64
N GLN A 49 3.15 -0.79 -3.04
CA GLN A 49 4.08 -1.92 -3.02
C GLN A 49 5.26 -1.71 -3.97
N ALA A 50 5.00 -1.24 -5.21
CA ALA A 50 6.04 -0.91 -6.17
C ALA A 50 6.95 0.22 -5.66
N GLU A 51 6.40 1.19 -4.93
CA GLU A 51 7.14 2.30 -4.34
C GLU A 51 8.04 1.82 -3.19
N ILE A 52 7.56 0.89 -2.35
CA ILE A 52 8.37 0.22 -1.33
C ILE A 52 9.53 -0.55 -1.97
N ASP A 53 9.27 -1.30 -3.04
CA ASP A 53 10.30 -2.10 -3.70
C ASP A 53 11.33 -1.24 -4.44
N LYS A 54 10.90 -0.09 -5.02
CA LYS A 54 11.83 0.93 -5.52
C LYS A 54 12.73 1.46 -4.40
N ILE A 55 12.18 1.78 -3.22
CA ILE A 55 12.97 2.29 -2.09
C ILE A 55 13.91 1.22 -1.53
N LYS A 56 13.54 -0.06 -1.58
CA LYS A 56 14.40 -1.18 -1.16
C LYS A 56 15.56 -1.45 -2.11
N ASN A 57 15.34 -1.26 -3.41
CA ASN A 57 16.34 -1.51 -4.46
C ASN A 57 17.14 -0.25 -4.85
N ALA A 58 16.81 0.91 -4.28
CA ALA A 58 17.53 2.19 -4.46
C ALA A 58 18.57 2.42 -3.36
#